data_AF-A0A7T8EGH0-F1
#
_entry.id   AF-A0A7T8EGH0-F1
#
_cell.length_a   1.000
_cell.length_b   1.000
_cell.length_c   1.000
_cell.angle_alpha   90.00
_cell.angle_beta   90.00
_cell.angle_gamma   90.00
#
_symmetry.space_group_name_H-M   'P 1'
#
loop_
_entity.id
_entity.type
_entity.pdbx_description
1 polymer ?
#
loop_
_entity_poly.entity_id
_entity_poly.type
_entity_poly.pdbx_seq_one_letter_code
_entity_poly.pdbx_strand_id
1 'polypeptide(L)'
;MLASERCPYKLFSSGRTIIEKIEHYSDVGFAIVLYTPDDVGNVKSEAENLNVRARQNVVFEHGYLIGRLGRENVSALVDGKLELPNDISGVVYINLDEGSAWQLQLAKEMKQSGYDIDMNKLI
;
A
#
# COMPACT_ATOMS: atom_id res chain seq x y z
N MET A 1 2.75 7.39 -37.52
CA MET A 1 2.21 6.39 -36.57
C MET A 1 3.04 6.52 -35.30
N LEU A 2 2.64 7.43 -34.42
CA LEU A 2 3.43 7.82 -33.25
C LEU A 2 3.29 6.77 -32.15
N ALA A 3 4.43 6.24 -31.71
CA ALA A 3 4.54 5.53 -30.46
C ALA A 3 4.41 6.56 -29.32
N SER A 4 3.38 6.47 -28.49
CA SER A 4 3.31 7.20 -27.22
C SER A 4 3.13 6.22 -26.06
N GLU A 5 4.15 6.24 -25.20
CA GLU A 5 4.03 6.17 -23.74
C GLU A 5 3.67 4.81 -23.12
N ARG A 6 4.71 3.97 -22.99
CA ARG A 6 4.73 2.86 -22.03
C ARG A 6 4.87 3.42 -20.61
N CYS A 7 3.91 3.11 -19.75
CA CYS A 7 3.95 3.38 -18.31
C CYS A 7 5.10 2.58 -17.64
N PRO A 8 5.99 3.21 -16.83
CA PRO A 8 7.30 2.63 -16.48
C PRO A 8 7.36 1.76 -15.21
N TYR A 9 6.26 1.55 -14.47
CA TYR A 9 6.32 0.83 -13.18
C TYR A 9 5.55 -0.50 -13.13
N LYS A 10 5.56 -1.27 -14.23
CA LYS A 10 5.21 -2.69 -14.15
C LYS A 10 6.52 -3.47 -14.02
N LEU A 11 6.86 -3.90 -12.80
CA LEU A 11 7.92 -4.89 -12.56
C LEU A 11 7.56 -6.16 -13.36
N PHE A 12 8.06 -6.23 -14.59
CA PHE A 12 8.01 -7.41 -15.44
C PHE A 12 8.98 -8.43 -14.87
N SER A 13 8.51 -9.26 -13.95
CA SER A 13 9.25 -10.43 -13.49
C SER A 13 8.72 -11.67 -14.21
N SER A 14 9.48 -12.14 -15.21
CA SER A 14 9.68 -13.56 -15.53
C SER A 14 8.46 -14.52 -15.50
N GLY A 15 7.24 -14.08 -15.81
CA GLY A 15 6.04 -14.93 -15.79
C GLY A 15 5.50 -15.34 -14.41
N ARG A 16 6.02 -14.78 -13.31
CA ARG A 16 5.53 -15.12 -11.94
C ARG A 16 4.14 -14.57 -11.67
N THR A 17 3.28 -15.40 -11.09
CA THR A 17 1.98 -15.03 -10.55
C THR A 17 2.12 -14.05 -9.38
N ILE A 18 1.02 -13.40 -8.99
CA ILE A 18 1.03 -12.46 -7.87
C ILE A 18 1.41 -13.14 -6.54
N ILE A 19 1.01 -14.39 -6.36
CA ILE A 19 1.30 -15.20 -5.17
C ILE A 19 2.81 -15.50 -5.10
N GLU A 20 3.41 -15.95 -6.20
CA GLU A 20 4.85 -16.25 -6.22
C GLU A 20 5.71 -14.99 -5.99
N LYS A 21 5.24 -13.83 -6.44
CA LYS A 21 5.92 -12.56 -6.18
C LYS A 21 5.89 -12.22 -4.70
N ILE A 22 4.71 -12.24 -4.08
CA ILE A 22 4.60 -11.85 -2.67
C ILE A 22 5.37 -12.83 -1.79
N GLU A 23 5.34 -14.13 -2.08
CA GLU A 23 6.15 -15.12 -1.35
C GLU A 23 7.65 -14.86 -1.49
N HIS A 24 8.11 -14.52 -2.70
CA HIS A 24 9.52 -14.28 -2.97
C HIS A 24 10.06 -13.00 -2.32
N TYR A 25 9.24 -11.95 -2.22
CA TYR A 25 9.65 -10.63 -1.74
C TYR A 25 9.24 -10.33 -0.29
N SER A 26 8.59 -11.28 0.41
CA SER A 26 8.09 -11.08 1.78
C SER A 26 9.02 -11.58 2.88
N ASP A 27 10.27 -11.89 2.56
CA ASP A 27 11.33 -12.08 3.56
C ASP A 27 11.88 -10.72 4.01
N VAL A 28 11.04 -9.98 4.73
CA VAL A 28 11.30 -8.63 5.26
C VAL A 28 10.78 -8.55 6.69
N GLY A 29 11.28 -7.60 7.49
CA GLY A 29 10.78 -7.40 8.86
C GLY A 29 9.69 -6.31 8.98
N PHE A 30 9.45 -5.54 7.93
CA PHE A 30 8.42 -4.50 7.90
C PHE A 30 7.94 -4.30 6.46
N ALA A 31 6.65 -4.04 6.27
CA ALA A 31 6.08 -3.76 4.96
C ALA A 31 5.27 -2.46 4.92
N ILE A 32 5.39 -1.76 3.79
CA ILE A 32 4.63 -0.55 3.49
C ILE A 32 3.74 -0.86 2.30
N VAL A 33 2.43 -0.72 2.47
CA VAL A 33 1.44 -0.92 1.41
C VAL A 33 1.00 0.43 0.88
N LEU A 34 1.10 0.65 -0.43
CA LEU A 34 0.69 1.90 -1.06
C LEU A 34 -0.72 1.77 -1.67
N TYR A 35 -1.64 2.59 -1.19
CA TYR A 35 -3.00 2.74 -1.68
C TYR A 35 -3.08 3.96 -2.58
N THR A 36 -2.94 3.74 -3.89
CA THR A 36 -3.10 4.76 -4.93
C THR A 36 -4.46 4.68 -5.62
N PRO A 37 -4.95 5.79 -6.20
CA PRO A 37 -6.19 5.87 -6.98
C PRO A 37 -6.09 5.20 -8.37
N ASP A 38 -5.68 3.94 -8.41
CA ASP A 38 -5.37 3.19 -9.63
C ASP A 38 -6.55 2.41 -10.24
N ASP A 39 -7.71 2.42 -9.57
CA ASP A 39 -8.95 1.74 -9.99
C ASP A 39 -10.20 2.55 -9.61
N VAL A 40 -11.28 2.36 -10.36
CA VAL A 40 -12.61 2.94 -10.06
C VAL A 40 -13.66 1.83 -10.01
N GLY A 41 -14.53 1.87 -9.03
CA GLY A 41 -15.59 0.87 -8.86
C GLY A 41 -16.51 1.19 -7.70
N ASN A 42 -17.67 0.57 -7.69
CA ASN A 42 -18.61 0.63 -6.57
C ASN A 42 -19.39 -0.71 -6.49
N VAL A 43 -20.15 -0.92 -5.42
CA VAL A 43 -21.09 -2.04 -5.30
C VAL A 43 -22.12 -2.02 -6.42
N LYS A 44 -22.62 -3.19 -6.82
CA LYS A 44 -23.55 -3.31 -7.96
C LYS A 44 -24.79 -2.42 -7.86
N SER A 45 -25.27 -2.17 -6.65
CA SER A 45 -26.43 -1.29 -6.39
C SER A 45 -26.16 0.18 -6.69
N GLU A 46 -24.89 0.59 -6.80
CA GLU A 46 -24.46 1.97 -7.05
C GLU A 46 -23.54 2.04 -8.28
N ALA A 47 -23.76 1.17 -9.27
CA ALA A 47 -22.90 1.07 -10.45
C ALA A 47 -22.74 2.38 -11.25
N GLU A 48 -23.69 3.32 -11.10
CA GLU A 48 -23.64 4.65 -11.72
C GLU A 48 -22.75 5.66 -10.96
N ASN A 49 -22.42 5.38 -9.69
CA ASN A 49 -21.60 6.24 -8.83
C ASN A 49 -20.25 5.57 -8.56
N LEU A 50 -19.31 5.66 -9.50
CA LEU A 50 -18.00 5.02 -9.33
C LEU A 50 -17.15 5.73 -8.27
N ASN A 51 -16.66 4.99 -7.28
CA ASN A 51 -15.70 5.49 -6.29
C ASN A 51 -14.27 5.14 -6.73
N VAL A 52 -13.32 6.00 -6.38
CA VAL A 52 -11.90 5.69 -6.52
C VAL A 52 -11.50 4.74 -5.38
N ARG A 53 -10.91 3.60 -5.73
CA ARG A 53 -10.56 2.54 -4.78
C ARG A 53 -9.20 1.92 -5.11
N ALA A 54 -8.61 1.25 -4.13
CA ALA A 54 -7.40 0.47 -4.38
C ALA A 54 -7.74 -0.80 -5.16
N ARG A 55 -6.79 -1.25 -5.99
CA ARG A 55 -6.93 -2.52 -6.72
C ARG A 55 -7.09 -3.67 -5.73
N GLN A 56 -7.91 -4.65 -6.08
CA GLN A 56 -8.13 -5.85 -5.24
C GLN A 56 -6.82 -6.58 -4.90
N ASN A 57 -5.86 -6.57 -5.82
CA ASN A 57 -4.53 -7.10 -5.60
C ASN A 57 -3.81 -6.45 -4.41
N VAL A 58 -3.94 -5.13 -4.24
CA VAL A 58 -3.32 -4.40 -3.11
C VAL A 58 -3.93 -4.85 -1.79
N VAL A 59 -5.26 -5.01 -1.74
CA VAL A 59 -5.96 -5.51 -0.54
C VAL A 59 -5.54 -6.93 -0.19
N PHE A 60 -5.38 -7.80 -1.20
CA PHE A 60 -4.90 -9.17 -1.00
C PHE A 60 -3.47 -9.20 -0.47
N GLU A 61 -2.56 -8.45 -1.11
CA GLU A 61 -1.16 -8.37 -0.68
C GLU A 61 -1.03 -7.81 0.73
N HIS A 62 -1.83 -6.79 1.07
CA HIS A 62 -1.91 -6.24 2.43
C HIS A 62 -2.32 -7.30 3.46
N GLY A 63 -3.42 -8.03 3.20
CA GLY A 63 -3.89 -9.09 4.08
C GLY A 63 -2.84 -10.20 4.28
N TYR A 64 -2.15 -10.59 3.21
CA TYR A 64 -1.06 -11.57 3.29
C TYR A 64 0.10 -11.07 4.16
N LEU A 65 0.54 -9.82 3.98
CA LEU A 65 1.64 -9.24 4.75
C LEU A 65 1.30 -9.15 6.24
N ILE A 66 0.06 -8.81 6.59
CA ILE A 66 -0.40 -8.84 7.99
C ILE A 66 -0.30 -10.25 8.56
N GLY A 67 -0.76 -11.27 7.83
CA GLY A 67 -0.71 -12.66 8.28
C GLY A 67 0.72 -13.18 8.44
N ARG A 68 1.66 -12.70 7.62
CA ARG A 68 3.06 -13.14 7.63
C ARG A 68 3.94 -12.38 8.63
N LEU A 69 3.79 -11.06 8.72
CA LEU A 69 4.67 -10.18 9.48
C LEU A 69 4.08 -9.76 10.83
N GLY A 70 2.76 -9.90 11.03
CA GLY A 70 2.05 -9.27 12.14
C GLY A 70 1.65 -7.83 11.78
N ARG A 71 0.49 -7.40 12.30
CA ARG A 71 -0.10 -6.09 11.96
C ARG A 71 0.77 -4.91 12.41
N GLU A 72 1.54 -5.08 13.47
CA GLU A 72 2.48 -4.10 14.02
C GLU A 72 3.70 -3.86 13.12
N ASN A 73 3.93 -4.73 12.14
CA ASN A 73 5.04 -4.64 11.19
C ASN A 73 4.55 -4.25 9.78
N VAL A 74 3.33 -3.73 9.68
CA VAL A 74 2.72 -3.31 8.41
C VAL A 74 2.09 -1.93 8.57
N SER A 75 2.32 -1.05 7.60
CA SER A 75 1.66 0.26 7.52
C SER A 75 1.14 0.51 6.11
N ALA A 76 0.00 1.18 6.00
CA ALA A 76 -0.59 1.55 4.72
C ALA A 76 -0.44 3.05 4.48
N LEU A 77 0.16 3.44 3.35
CA LEU A 77 0.17 4.82 2.87
C LEU A 77 -0.98 5.02 1.90
N VAL A 78 -1.80 6.04 2.11
CA VAL A 78 -3.00 6.32 1.31
C VAL A 78 -2.83 7.63 0.56
N ASP A 79 -2.86 7.55 -0.77
CA ASP A 79 -2.81 8.72 -1.65
C ASP A 79 -4.21 9.24 -1.95
N GLY A 80 -4.52 10.43 -1.43
CA GLY A 80 -5.79 11.09 -1.69
C GLY A 80 -7.00 10.44 -1.01
N LYS A 81 -8.19 10.68 -1.59
CA LYS A 81 -9.46 10.18 -1.06
C LYS A 81 -9.80 8.85 -1.72
N LEU A 82 -9.52 7.75 -1.02
CA LEU A 82 -9.90 6.40 -1.40
C LEU A 82 -10.92 5.81 -0.44
N GLU A 83 -11.80 4.96 -0.97
CA GLU A 83 -12.54 4.02 -0.15
C GLU A 83 -11.60 2.91 0.34
N LEU A 84 -11.42 2.81 1.66
CA LEU A 84 -10.56 1.81 2.29
C LEU A 84 -11.36 0.54 2.65
N PRO A 85 -10.74 -0.65 2.55
CA PRO A 85 -11.41 -1.90 2.90
C PRO A 85 -11.67 -1.98 4.40
N ASN A 86 -12.93 -2.18 4.80
CA ASN A 86 -13.32 -2.32 6.21
C ASN A 86 -12.78 -3.60 6.87
N ASP A 87 -12.53 -4.66 6.07
CA ASP A 87 -12.09 -5.97 6.56
C ASP A 87 -10.65 -5.98 7.08
N ILE A 88 -9.84 -4.97 6.74
CA ILE A 88 -8.45 -4.81 7.22
C ILE A 88 -8.42 -3.74 8.32
N SER A 89 -9.27 -3.92 9.32
CA SER A 89 -9.31 -3.05 10.50
C SER A 89 -8.17 -3.41 11.47
N GLY A 90 -7.55 -2.39 12.07
CA GLY A 90 -6.48 -2.56 13.06
C GLY A 90 -5.04 -2.39 12.56
N VAL A 91 -4.86 -2.00 11.28
CA VAL A 91 -3.59 -1.50 10.72
C VAL A 91 -3.63 0.03 10.63
N VAL A 92 -2.47 0.67 10.76
CA VAL A 92 -2.33 2.12 10.65
C VAL A 92 -2.38 2.54 9.19
N TYR A 93 -3.36 3.37 8.86
CA TYR A 93 -3.44 4.08 7.58
C TYR A 93 -2.89 5.49 7.77
N ILE A 94 -1.87 5.84 6.97
CA ILE A 94 -1.20 7.12 6.97
C ILE A 94 -1.54 7.79 5.64
N ASN A 95 -2.23 8.93 5.69
CA ASN A 95 -2.49 9.70 4.47
C ASN A 95 -1.19 10.34 3.99
N LEU A 96 -0.89 10.21 2.71
CA LEU A 96 0.15 10.98 2.05
C LEU A 96 -0.29 12.43 2.01
N ASP A 97 0.49 13.29 2.66
CA ASP A 97 0.27 14.73 2.70
C ASP A 97 1.45 15.49 2.07
N GLU A 98 1.17 16.70 1.59
CA GLU A 98 2.20 17.56 1.00
C GLU A 98 3.19 18.10 2.04
N GLY A 99 2.83 18.06 3.32
CA GLY A 99 3.61 18.61 4.44
C GLY A 99 4.66 17.68 5.04
N SER A 100 5.00 16.56 4.38
CA SER A 100 5.93 15.54 4.88
C SER A 100 5.54 14.89 6.23
N ALA A 101 4.34 15.13 6.76
CA ALA A 101 3.95 14.56 8.05
C ALA A 101 3.75 13.04 7.97
N TRP A 102 3.44 12.52 6.77
CA TRP A 102 3.39 11.08 6.52
C TRP A 102 4.73 10.38 6.81
N GLN A 103 5.86 11.04 6.52
CA GLN A 103 7.21 10.48 6.77
C GLN A 103 7.45 10.35 8.27
N LEU A 104 7.06 11.36 9.04
CA LEU A 104 7.17 11.36 10.49
C LEU A 104 6.28 10.29 11.13
N GLN A 105 5.06 10.12 10.63
CA GLN A 105 4.14 9.07 11.08
C GLN A 105 4.68 7.69 10.78
N LEU A 106 5.15 7.44 9.55
CA LEU A 106 5.73 6.17 9.14
C LEU A 106 6.98 5.83 9.98
N ALA A 107 7.85 6.81 10.20
CA ALA A 107 9.03 6.64 11.04
C ALA A 107 8.69 6.26 12.49
N LYS A 108 7.60 6.80 13.04
CA LYS A 108 7.11 6.40 14.37
C LYS A 108 6.62 4.97 14.40
N GLU A 109 5.93 4.51 13.37
CA GLU A 109 5.45 3.12 13.28
C GLU A 109 6.62 2.15 13.17
N MET A 110 7.54 2.38 12.24
CA MET A 110 8.74 1.54 12.11
C MET A 110 9.58 1.50 13.39
N LYS A 111 9.69 2.62 14.12
CA LYS A 111 10.38 2.66 15.41
C LYS A 111 9.67 1.82 16.49
N GLN A 112 8.33 1.81 16.50
CA GLN A 112 7.53 0.95 17.38
C GLN A 112 7.69 -0.53 17.04
N SER A 113 7.90 -0.86 15.75
CA SER A 113 8.24 -2.20 15.27
C SER A 113 9.69 -2.63 15.60
N GLY A 114 10.46 -1.79 16.29
CA GLY A 114 11.82 -2.11 16.75
C GLY A 114 12.94 -1.68 15.80
N TYR A 115 12.65 -0.89 14.75
CA TYR A 115 13.68 -0.34 13.87
C TYR A 115 14.37 0.88 14.49
N ASP A 116 15.70 0.95 14.33
CA ASP A 116 16.47 2.12 14.74
C ASP A 116 16.34 3.24 13.70
N ILE A 117 15.45 4.18 13.99
CA ILE A 117 15.22 5.36 13.16
C ILE A 117 15.65 6.61 13.92
N ASP A 118 16.59 7.33 13.29
CA ASP A 118 17.03 8.66 13.70
C ASP A 118 16.05 9.71 13.18
N MET A 119 15.17 10.16 14.07
CA MET A 119 14.14 11.14 13.78
C MET A 119 14.71 12.52 13.42
N ASN A 120 15.97 12.83 13.78
CA ASN A 120 16.58 14.12 13.47
C ASN A 120 16.93 14.25 11.98
N LYS A 121 17.01 13.13 11.25
CA LYS A 121 17.26 13.13 9.80
C LYS A 121 16.01 13.39 8.96
N LEU A 122 14.84 13.51 9.60
CA LEU A 122 13.54 13.75 8.95
C LEU A 122 13.11 15.22 9.00
N ILE A 123 13.92 16.09 9.63
CA ILE A 123 13.66 17.52 9.84
C ILE A 123 14.63 18.33 8.99
#